data_AF-A0A0F4YJS8-F1
#
_entry.id   AF-A0A0F4YJS8-F1
#
_cell.length_a   1.000
_cell.length_b   1.000
_cell.length_c   1.000
_cell.angle_alpha   90.00
_cell.angle_beta   90.00
_cell.angle_gamma   90.00
#
_symmetry.space_group_name_H-M   'P 1'
#
loop_
_entity.id
_entity.type
_entity.pdbx_description
1 polymer ?
#
loop_
_entity_poly.entity_id
_entity_poly.type
_entity_poly.pdbx_seq_one_letter_code
_entity_poly.pdbx_strand_id
1 'polypeptide(L)'
;MTTNTVLWFENCFETLAATEEAKAIFERIKAHKVQQRICSQRSENLAEKGKRSLRASFMKLFTTSKMGLGIKDTGAGNYGSQQPEDEDLLWCPIMRKWTPSKQMKAAHLFPYMHGQDTMDAVFRARKSPELFSPRNGLLISSCIEEFFDSGNLVLVPDLPDRPSVTDIRGWIKREPREYKIRIIDLKWNKLGKPIHPWVEMKWSDLQDRRVEFLTPFRPRERYMYFHYCIQILQYIWQ
;
A
#
# COMPACT_ATOMS: atom_id res chain seq x y z
N MET A 1 -17.93 -10.56 63.40
CA MET A 1 -16.69 -9.77 63.15
C MET A 1 -16.29 -9.87 61.67
N THR A 2 -17.18 -9.59 60.73
CA THR A 2 -16.92 -9.79 59.27
C THR A 2 -17.30 -8.59 58.41
N THR A 3 -18.05 -7.63 58.94
CA THR A 3 -18.52 -6.44 58.20
C THR A 3 -17.52 -5.28 58.16
N ASN A 4 -16.69 -5.10 59.21
CA ASN A 4 -15.73 -3.99 59.26
C ASN A 4 -14.50 -4.18 58.36
N THR A 5 -14.11 -5.42 58.07
CA THR A 5 -12.93 -5.71 57.24
C THR A 5 -13.23 -5.49 55.75
N VAL A 6 -14.45 -5.77 55.30
CA VAL A 6 -14.88 -5.57 53.90
C VAL A 6 -14.94 -4.08 53.55
N LEU A 7 -15.52 -3.25 54.44
CA LEU A 7 -15.60 -1.80 54.26
C LEU A 7 -14.22 -1.12 54.22
N TRP A 8 -13.24 -1.63 54.98
CA TRP A 8 -11.88 -1.11 54.95
C TRP A 8 -11.16 -1.43 53.63
N PHE A 9 -11.38 -2.62 53.08
CA PHE A 9 -10.80 -3.02 51.79
C PHE A 9 -11.43 -2.27 50.61
N GLU A 10 -12.74 -2.05 50.61
CA GLU A 10 -13.43 -1.28 49.57
C GLU A 10 -12.97 0.19 49.55
N ASN A 11 -12.86 0.82 50.72
CA ASN A 11 -12.45 2.22 50.83
C ASN A 11 -10.96 2.41 50.49
N CYS A 12 -10.11 1.43 50.82
CA CYS A 12 -8.70 1.40 50.43
C CYS A 12 -8.53 1.18 48.91
N PHE A 13 -9.41 0.39 48.28
CA PHE A 13 -9.41 0.18 46.84
C PHE A 13 -9.84 1.43 46.07
N GLU A 14 -10.86 2.15 46.55
CA GLU A 14 -11.31 3.42 45.94
C GLU A 14 -10.24 4.52 46.03
N THR A 15 -9.57 4.64 47.19
CA THR A 15 -8.47 5.61 47.38
C THR A 15 -7.24 5.26 46.55
N LEU A 16 -6.90 3.96 46.40
CA LEU A 16 -5.82 3.53 45.52
C LEU A 16 -6.17 3.78 44.04
N ALA A 17 -7.40 3.50 43.62
CA ALA A 17 -7.87 3.71 42.24
C ALA A 17 -7.92 5.18 41.81
N ALA A 18 -7.99 6.11 42.77
CA ALA A 18 -7.96 7.55 42.51
C ALA A 18 -6.55 8.10 42.23
N THR A 19 -5.49 7.34 42.53
CA THR A 19 -4.10 7.77 42.28
C THR A 19 -3.77 7.75 40.78
N GLU A 20 -2.93 8.71 40.34
CA GLU A 20 -2.50 8.79 38.93
C GLU A 20 -1.73 7.55 38.48
N GLU A 21 -0.98 6.92 39.39
CA GLU A 21 -0.26 5.67 39.12
C GLU A 21 -1.23 4.49 38.89
N ALA A 22 -2.28 4.37 39.71
CA ALA A 22 -3.30 3.35 39.51
C ALA A 22 -4.10 3.59 38.23
N LYS A 23 -4.47 4.84 37.92
CA LYS A 23 -5.12 5.18 36.64
C LYS A 23 -4.28 4.76 35.44
N ALA A 24 -2.98 5.05 35.44
CA ALA A 24 -2.07 4.61 34.38
C ALA A 24 -1.98 3.08 34.24
N ILE A 25 -2.01 2.36 35.36
CA ILE A 25 -2.05 0.88 35.36
C ILE A 25 -3.39 0.37 34.82
N PHE A 26 -4.52 0.96 35.21
CA PHE A 26 -5.84 0.58 34.71
C PHE A 26 -6.01 0.88 33.22
N GLU A 27 -5.48 1.99 32.73
CA GLU A 27 -5.44 2.31 31.30
C GLU A 27 -4.62 1.27 30.53
N ARG A 28 -3.46 0.87 31.06
CA ARG A 28 -2.64 -0.22 30.47
C ARG A 28 -3.39 -1.55 30.46
N ILE A 29 -4.07 -1.92 31.55
CA ILE A 29 -4.88 -3.14 31.64
C ILE A 29 -6.03 -3.09 30.63
N LYS A 30 -6.69 -1.94 30.49
CA LYS A 30 -7.79 -1.74 29.54
C LYS A 30 -7.29 -1.84 28.09
N ALA A 31 -6.15 -1.21 27.77
CA ALA A 31 -5.49 -1.33 26.48
C ALA A 31 -5.10 -2.78 26.18
N HIS A 32 -4.55 -3.50 27.16
CA HIS A 32 -4.17 -4.90 27.00
C HIS A 32 -5.38 -5.81 26.77
N LYS A 33 -6.49 -5.61 27.49
CA LYS A 33 -7.75 -6.35 27.27
C LYS A 33 -8.33 -6.10 25.88
N VAL A 34 -8.29 -4.85 25.40
CA VAL A 34 -8.72 -4.50 24.04
C VAL A 34 -7.83 -5.21 23.01
N GLN A 35 -6.52 -5.17 23.19
CA GLN A 35 -5.56 -5.82 22.30
C GLN A 35 -5.74 -7.35 22.26
N GLN A 36 -5.98 -7.97 23.42
CA GLN A 36 -6.27 -9.40 23.52
C GLN A 36 -7.57 -9.76 22.80
N ARG A 37 -8.64 -8.99 22.99
CA ARG A 37 -9.92 -9.20 22.28
C ARG A 37 -9.75 -9.08 20.76
N ILE A 38 -9.02 -8.06 20.29
CA ILE A 38 -8.71 -7.88 18.87
C ILE A 38 -7.89 -9.06 18.33
N CYS A 39 -6.92 -9.56 19.10
CA CYS A 39 -6.08 -10.69 18.71
C CYS A 39 -6.89 -11.99 18.62
N SER A 40 -7.70 -12.29 19.64
CA SER A 40 -8.58 -13.47 19.67
C SER A 40 -9.59 -13.44 18.52
N GLN A 41 -10.28 -12.32 18.32
CA GLN A 41 -11.27 -12.20 17.24
C GLN A 41 -10.62 -12.30 15.85
N ARG A 42 -9.37 -11.85 15.70
CA ARG A 42 -8.61 -12.04 14.45
C ARG A 42 -8.14 -13.48 14.25
N SER A 43 -7.83 -14.21 15.32
CA SER A 43 -7.49 -15.64 15.26
C SER A 43 -8.69 -16.49 14.83
N GLU A 44 -9.88 -16.19 15.33
CA GLU A 44 -11.14 -16.80 14.94
C GLU A 44 -11.46 -16.49 13.46
N ASN A 45 -11.30 -15.23 13.04
CA ASN A 45 -11.44 -14.81 11.64
C ASN A 45 -10.37 -15.39 10.68
N LEU A 46 -9.25 -15.88 11.20
CA LEU A 46 -8.22 -16.60 10.44
C LEU A 46 -8.60 -18.07 10.27
N ALA A 47 -9.25 -18.68 11.26
CA ALA A 47 -9.71 -20.06 11.24
C ALA A 47 -10.97 -20.25 10.38
N GLU A 48 -11.91 -19.29 10.36
CA GLU A 48 -13.18 -19.43 9.65
C GLU A 48 -13.12 -19.17 8.13
N LYS A 49 -12.15 -18.39 7.65
CA LYS A 49 -12.07 -18.01 6.23
C LYS A 49 -11.09 -18.91 5.47
N GLY A 50 -11.63 -19.99 4.90
CA GLY A 50 -10.95 -20.86 3.93
C GLY A 50 -10.16 -20.08 2.87
N LYS A 51 -9.01 -20.65 2.48
CA LYS A 51 -8.05 -20.20 1.45
C LYS A 51 -8.31 -18.78 0.92
N ARG A 52 -7.89 -17.77 1.69
CA ARG A 52 -7.83 -16.38 1.19
C ARG A 52 -7.07 -16.36 -0.12
N SER A 53 -7.63 -15.73 -1.17
CA SER A 53 -6.93 -15.62 -2.45
C SER A 53 -5.60 -14.89 -2.26
N LEU A 54 -4.56 -15.30 -2.98
CA LEU A 54 -3.25 -14.62 -2.97
C LEU A 54 -3.38 -13.11 -3.22
N ARG A 55 -4.35 -12.72 -4.04
CA ARG A 55 -4.70 -11.31 -4.31
C ARG A 55 -5.19 -10.59 -3.05
N ALA A 56 -6.05 -11.20 -2.24
CA ALA A 56 -6.51 -10.60 -0.98
C ALA A 56 -5.36 -10.43 0.03
N SER A 57 -4.43 -11.40 0.10
CA SER A 57 -3.24 -11.29 0.93
C SER A 57 -2.29 -10.19 0.46
N PHE A 58 -2.11 -10.04 -0.86
CA PHE A 58 -1.28 -8.98 -1.44
C PHE A 58 -1.88 -7.59 -1.18
N MET A 59 -3.20 -7.41 -1.34
CA MET A 59 -3.89 -6.16 -1.01
C MET A 59 -3.61 -5.68 0.42
N LYS A 60 -3.60 -6.60 1.40
CA LYS A 60 -3.34 -6.27 2.81
C LYS A 60 -1.98 -5.62 3.04
N LEU A 61 -0.99 -5.87 2.20
CA LEU A 61 0.33 -5.24 2.32
C LEU A 61 0.27 -3.71 2.10
N PHE A 62 -0.72 -3.23 1.35
CA PHE A 62 -0.87 -1.81 1.05
C PHE A 62 -1.84 -1.13 2.01
N THR A 63 -2.84 -1.87 2.50
CA THR A 63 -3.95 -1.31 3.28
C THR A 63 -3.83 -1.48 4.80
N THR A 64 -2.92 -2.30 5.33
CA THR A 64 -2.85 -2.51 6.79
C THR A 64 -2.06 -1.40 7.48
N SER A 65 -2.67 -0.57 8.33
CA SER A 65 -1.96 0.43 9.15
C SER A 65 -0.93 -0.18 10.12
N LYS A 66 0.25 0.45 10.26
CA LYS A 66 1.29 0.06 11.24
C LYS A 66 0.88 0.30 12.69
N MET A 67 -0.01 1.27 12.95
CA MET A 67 -0.32 1.73 14.31
C MET A 67 -1.07 0.67 15.15
N GLY A 68 -1.89 -0.18 14.52
CA GLY A 68 -2.68 -1.19 15.23
C GLY A 68 -1.95 -2.50 15.54
N LEU A 69 -0.66 -2.63 15.20
CA LEU A 69 0.10 -3.89 15.28
C LEU A 69 1.38 -3.79 16.08
N GLY A 70 1.98 -2.61 16.30
CA GLY A 70 3.24 -2.48 17.03
C GLY A 70 4.44 -3.23 16.39
N ILE A 71 4.26 -3.81 15.20
CA ILE A 71 5.30 -4.56 14.48
C ILE A 71 5.93 -3.63 13.45
N LYS A 72 7.23 -3.36 13.58
CA LYS A 72 7.95 -2.39 12.74
C LYS A 72 8.31 -2.91 11.33
N ASP A 73 8.18 -4.22 11.06
CA ASP A 73 8.83 -4.84 9.89
C ASP A 73 7.97 -5.78 9.03
N THR A 74 6.63 -5.69 9.05
CA THR A 74 5.78 -6.59 8.23
C THR A 74 5.73 -6.23 6.75
N GLY A 75 6.28 -5.07 6.35
CA GLY A 75 6.08 -4.49 5.01
C GLY A 75 4.66 -3.97 4.77
N ALA A 76 3.69 -4.26 5.63
CA ALA A 76 2.31 -3.83 5.47
C ALA A 76 2.13 -2.36 5.87
N GLY A 77 1.31 -1.61 5.12
CA GLY A 77 1.00 -0.20 5.40
C GLY A 77 2.08 0.81 5.04
N ASN A 78 3.13 0.37 4.35
CA ASN A 78 4.25 1.24 3.98
C ASN A 78 3.85 2.42 3.08
N TYR A 79 2.75 2.28 2.33
CA TYR A 79 2.24 3.35 1.47
C TYR A 79 1.39 4.39 2.21
N GLY A 80 1.01 4.15 3.48
CA GLY A 80 0.15 5.08 4.23
C GLY A 80 -1.18 5.35 3.52
N SER A 81 -1.68 4.37 2.77
CA SER A 81 -2.72 4.61 1.77
C SER A 81 -4.14 4.77 2.34
N GLN A 82 -4.37 4.57 3.64
CA GLN A 82 -5.70 4.74 4.24
C GLN A 82 -5.92 6.19 4.63
N GLN A 83 -7.12 6.71 4.36
CA GLN A 83 -7.49 8.04 4.83
C GLN A 83 -7.70 8.00 6.35
N PRO A 84 -7.16 8.97 7.13
CA PRO A 84 -7.30 8.97 8.58
C PRO A 84 -8.74 9.08 9.09
N GLU A 85 -9.60 9.76 8.32
CA GLU A 85 -10.97 10.11 8.69
C GLU A 85 -12.01 9.13 8.10
N ASP A 86 -11.63 8.36 7.08
CA ASP A 86 -12.51 7.44 6.37
C ASP A 86 -11.73 6.17 5.96
N GLU A 87 -11.90 5.09 6.73
CA GLU A 87 -11.21 3.83 6.48
C GLU A 87 -11.64 3.15 5.16
N ASP A 88 -12.77 3.57 4.57
CA ASP A 88 -13.25 3.06 3.29
C ASP A 88 -12.55 3.72 2.09
N LEU A 89 -11.76 4.79 2.31
CA LEU A 89 -11.04 5.48 1.25
C LEU A 89 -9.54 5.14 1.26
N LEU A 90 -9.02 4.87 0.06
CA LEU A 90 -7.59 4.63 -0.16
C LEU A 90 -7.02 5.60 -1.20
N TRP A 91 -5.76 5.98 -1.01
CA TRP A 91 -5.06 6.87 -1.91
C TRP A 91 -4.61 6.15 -3.20
N CYS A 92 -5.04 6.67 -4.36
CA CYS A 92 -4.53 6.26 -5.67
C CYS A 92 -3.43 7.25 -6.13
N PRO A 93 -2.16 6.83 -6.22
CA PRO A 93 -1.04 7.72 -6.51
C PRO A 93 -0.98 8.18 -7.98
N ILE A 94 -1.65 7.47 -8.89
CA ILE A 94 -1.76 7.84 -10.32
C ILE A 94 -2.85 8.91 -10.52
N MET A 95 -4.03 8.68 -9.94
CA MET A 95 -5.14 9.65 -10.04
C MET A 95 -4.94 10.85 -9.11
N ARG A 96 -4.13 10.69 -8.05
CA ARG A 96 -3.93 11.63 -6.95
C ARG A 96 -5.25 11.98 -6.25
N LYS A 97 -6.03 10.94 -5.94
CA LYS A 97 -7.35 11.04 -5.31
C LYS A 97 -7.57 9.90 -4.34
N TRP A 98 -8.30 10.22 -3.27
CA TRP A 98 -8.94 9.24 -2.41
C TRP A 98 -10.02 8.51 -3.20
N THR A 99 -9.96 7.19 -3.20
CA THR A 99 -10.80 6.30 -4.02
C THR A 99 -11.40 5.24 -3.10
N PRO A 100 -12.68 4.88 -3.26
CA PRO A 100 -13.28 3.80 -2.48
C PRO A 100 -12.46 2.52 -2.53
N SER A 101 -12.24 1.89 -1.38
CA SER A 101 -11.42 0.68 -1.22
C SER A 101 -11.84 -0.45 -2.16
N LYS A 102 -13.15 -0.54 -2.45
CA LYS A 102 -13.74 -1.50 -3.39
C LYS A 102 -13.27 -1.31 -4.83
N GLN A 103 -12.85 -0.10 -5.20
CA GLN A 103 -12.35 0.29 -6.52
C GLN A 103 -10.82 0.31 -6.57
N MET A 104 -10.12 -0.23 -5.57
CA MET A 104 -8.66 -0.21 -5.51
C MET A 104 -8.07 -1.61 -5.71
N LYS A 105 -6.95 -1.66 -6.41
CA LYS A 105 -6.20 -2.88 -6.74
C LYS A 105 -4.73 -2.68 -6.44
N ALA A 106 -4.08 -3.76 -5.99
CA ALA A 106 -2.65 -3.85 -5.87
C ALA A 106 -2.12 -4.45 -7.19
N ALA A 107 -1.71 -3.56 -8.10
CA ALA A 107 -1.10 -3.92 -9.37
C ALA A 107 0.29 -4.50 -9.13
N HIS A 108 0.61 -5.61 -9.78
CA HIS A 108 1.94 -6.22 -9.70
C HIS A 108 2.84 -5.63 -10.79
N LEU A 109 4.08 -5.31 -10.45
CA LEU A 109 5.09 -4.85 -11.42
C LEU A 109 5.75 -6.04 -12.13
N PHE A 110 6.08 -7.08 -11.36
CA PHE A 110 6.42 -8.40 -11.88
C PHE A 110 5.22 -9.35 -11.68
N PRO A 111 4.70 -9.99 -12.74
CA PRO A 111 3.51 -10.83 -12.65
C PRO A 111 3.70 -12.01 -11.69
N TYR A 112 2.81 -12.12 -10.71
CA TYR A 112 2.88 -13.17 -9.69
C TYR A 112 2.78 -14.59 -10.27
N MET A 113 2.15 -14.73 -11.45
CA MET A 113 1.93 -16.01 -12.13
C MET A 113 3.23 -16.73 -12.50
N HIS A 114 4.34 -16.01 -12.63
CA HIS A 114 5.65 -16.61 -12.91
C HIS A 114 6.36 -17.18 -11.67
N GLY A 115 5.85 -16.90 -10.47
CA GLY A 115 6.42 -17.43 -9.22
C GLY A 115 7.73 -16.75 -8.78
N GLN A 116 8.16 -17.09 -7.56
CA GLN A 116 9.35 -16.49 -6.93
C GLN A 116 10.63 -16.98 -7.61
N ASP A 117 10.69 -18.24 -8.04
CA ASP A 117 11.88 -18.81 -8.68
C ASP A 117 12.22 -18.10 -9.99
N THR A 118 11.21 -17.76 -10.80
CA THR A 118 11.41 -16.97 -12.03
C THR A 118 11.84 -15.55 -11.71
N MET A 119 11.23 -14.91 -10.69
CA MET A 119 11.67 -13.59 -10.24
C MET A 119 13.14 -13.62 -9.81
N ASP A 120 13.56 -14.66 -9.08
CA ASP A 120 14.92 -14.81 -8.60
C ASP A 120 15.91 -15.13 -9.72
N ALA A 121 15.49 -15.89 -10.74
CA ALA A 121 16.30 -16.10 -11.93
C ALA A 121 16.57 -14.78 -12.69
N VAL A 122 15.56 -13.91 -12.82
CA VAL A 122 15.66 -12.63 -13.54
C VAL A 122 16.44 -11.57 -12.73
N PHE A 123 16.17 -11.45 -11.42
CA PHE A 123 16.68 -10.35 -10.59
C PHE A 123 17.73 -10.73 -9.55
N ARG A 124 18.11 -12.02 -9.53
CA ARG A 124 18.89 -12.70 -8.48
C ARG A 124 18.11 -12.82 -7.17
N ALA A 125 18.26 -13.99 -6.54
CA ALA A 125 17.67 -14.30 -5.24
C ALA A 125 18.03 -13.25 -4.18
N ARG A 126 17.06 -12.95 -3.32
CA ARG A 126 17.20 -12.04 -2.18
C ARG A 126 17.05 -12.79 -0.87
N LYS A 127 17.58 -12.18 0.21
CA LYS A 127 17.42 -12.70 1.57
C LYS A 127 15.94 -12.88 1.96
N SER A 128 15.06 -12.05 1.41
CA SER A 128 13.63 -12.10 1.65
C SER A 128 12.89 -12.14 0.30
N PRO A 129 11.91 -13.04 0.12
CA PRO A 129 11.08 -13.08 -1.09
C PRO A 129 10.40 -11.74 -1.35
N GLU A 130 10.37 -11.32 -2.62
CA GLU A 130 9.81 -10.02 -3.01
C GLU A 130 8.59 -10.14 -3.95
N LEU A 131 8.20 -11.34 -4.38
CA LEU A 131 7.04 -11.54 -5.26
C LEU A 131 5.76 -10.95 -4.66
N PHE A 132 5.49 -11.29 -3.40
CA PHE A 132 4.40 -10.75 -2.59
C PHE A 132 4.91 -9.73 -1.58
N SER A 133 5.65 -8.73 -2.07
CA SER A 133 6.12 -7.58 -1.29
C SER A 133 5.50 -6.29 -1.83
N PRO A 134 5.23 -5.28 -0.98
CA PRO A 134 4.84 -3.94 -1.45
C PRO A 134 5.88 -3.32 -2.41
N ARG A 135 7.12 -3.84 -2.43
CA ARG A 135 8.16 -3.42 -3.37
C ARG A 135 7.88 -3.83 -4.81
N ASN A 136 7.07 -4.88 -5.03
CA ASN A 136 6.69 -5.42 -6.34
C ASN A 136 5.28 -4.98 -6.77
N GLY A 137 4.72 -3.93 -6.18
CA GLY A 137 3.40 -3.47 -6.59
C GLY A 137 3.07 -2.05 -6.20
N LEU A 138 1.93 -1.61 -6.72
CA LEU A 138 1.35 -0.30 -6.53
C LEU A 138 -0.12 -0.45 -6.17
N LEU A 139 -0.59 0.32 -5.19
CA LEU A 139 -2.01 0.40 -4.90
C LEU A 139 -2.64 1.50 -5.76
N ILE A 140 -3.43 1.12 -6.76
CA ILE A 140 -4.01 2.03 -7.76
C ILE A 140 -5.50 1.72 -7.98
N SER A 141 -6.23 2.65 -8.60
CA SER A 141 -7.63 2.43 -8.94
C SER A 141 -7.79 1.33 -10.00
N SER A 142 -8.85 0.54 -9.90
CA SER A 142 -9.18 -0.53 -10.84
C SER A 142 -9.37 -0.03 -12.27
N CYS A 143 -9.87 1.20 -12.43
CA CYS A 143 -10.00 1.80 -13.77
C CYS A 143 -8.65 2.14 -14.41
N ILE A 144 -7.58 2.27 -13.61
CA ILE A 144 -6.22 2.48 -14.11
C ILE A 144 -5.49 1.14 -14.29
N GLU A 145 -5.65 0.21 -13.36
CA GLU A 145 -4.94 -1.07 -13.37
C GLU A 145 -5.11 -1.84 -14.67
N GLU A 146 -6.32 -1.89 -15.22
CA GLU A 146 -6.61 -2.53 -16.51
C GLU A 146 -5.68 -2.02 -17.63
N PHE A 147 -5.47 -0.71 -17.71
CA PHE A 147 -4.66 -0.07 -18.76
C PHE A 147 -3.18 0.00 -18.42
N PHE A 148 -2.84 -0.13 -17.14
CA PHE A 148 -1.48 -0.26 -16.68
C PHE A 148 -0.92 -1.64 -17.02
N ASP A 149 -1.74 -2.68 -16.87
CA ASP A 149 -1.35 -4.06 -17.16
C ASP A 149 -1.36 -4.38 -18.67
N SER A 150 -2.19 -3.68 -19.48
CA SER A 150 -2.32 -3.89 -20.93
C SER A 150 -1.36 -3.08 -21.81
N GLY A 151 -0.39 -2.38 -21.21
CA GLY A 151 0.64 -1.65 -21.95
C GLY A 151 0.19 -0.32 -22.56
N ASN A 152 -0.92 0.27 -22.09
CA ASN A 152 -1.30 1.63 -22.51
C ASN A 152 -0.59 2.70 -21.69
N LEU A 153 -0.24 2.39 -20.44
CA LEU A 153 0.38 3.32 -19.49
C LEU A 153 1.66 2.73 -18.91
N VAL A 154 2.68 3.56 -18.77
CA VAL A 154 3.91 3.20 -18.06
C VAL A 154 4.36 4.29 -17.12
N LEU A 155 5.10 3.88 -16.10
CA LEU A 155 5.80 4.78 -15.20
C LEU A 155 7.26 4.86 -15.62
N VAL A 156 7.74 6.09 -15.81
CA VAL A 156 9.14 6.39 -16.16
C VAL A 156 9.74 7.29 -15.10
N PRO A 157 11.08 7.34 -14.96
CA PRO A 157 11.75 8.32 -14.12
C PRO A 157 11.22 9.74 -14.40
N ASP A 158 10.97 10.50 -13.33
CA ASP A 158 10.60 11.92 -13.44
C ASP A 158 11.82 12.74 -13.84
N LEU A 159 12.06 12.76 -15.15
CA LEU A 159 13.16 13.40 -15.85
C LEU A 159 12.60 14.18 -17.06
N PRO A 160 13.32 15.21 -17.55
CA PRO A 160 12.99 15.83 -18.83
C PRO A 160 13.10 14.82 -19.98
N ASP A 161 12.45 15.08 -21.12
CA ASP A 161 12.38 14.12 -22.25
C ASP A 161 13.74 13.74 -22.84
N ARG A 162 14.69 14.67 -22.78
CA ARG A 162 16.07 14.46 -23.20
C ARG A 162 16.98 14.76 -22.02
N PRO A 163 17.07 13.83 -21.05
CA PRO A 163 17.82 14.08 -19.84
C PRO A 163 19.32 14.09 -20.14
N SER A 164 20.02 15.07 -19.57
CA SER A 164 21.47 15.07 -19.55
C SER A 164 22.00 13.99 -18.60
N VAL A 165 23.28 13.67 -18.71
CA VAL A 165 23.96 12.78 -17.76
C VAL A 165 23.85 13.32 -16.32
N THR A 166 23.84 14.64 -16.15
CA THR A 166 23.67 15.29 -14.85
C THR A 166 22.28 15.06 -14.28
N ASP A 167 21.23 15.15 -15.10
CA ASP A 167 19.85 14.90 -14.67
C ASP A 167 19.67 13.45 -14.22
N ILE A 168 20.21 12.50 -14.99
CA ILE A 168 20.16 11.07 -14.66
C ILE A 168 20.90 10.82 -13.34
N ARG A 169 22.11 11.34 -13.18
CA ARG A 169 22.89 11.20 -11.93
C ARG A 169 22.17 11.84 -10.74
N GLY A 170 21.55 12.99 -10.93
CA GLY A 170 20.75 13.68 -9.92
C GLY A 170 19.58 12.82 -9.47
N TRP A 171 18.84 12.24 -10.42
CA TRP A 171 17.72 11.35 -10.12
C TRP A 171 18.15 10.07 -9.40
N ILE A 172 19.25 9.43 -9.84
CA ILE A 172 19.80 8.24 -9.18
C ILE A 172 20.17 8.51 -7.72
N LYS A 173 20.71 9.71 -7.42
CA LYS A 173 21.12 10.10 -6.06
C LYS A 173 19.95 10.56 -5.18
N ARG A 174 18.76 10.77 -5.75
CA ARG A 174 17.59 11.27 -5.01
C ARG A 174 16.96 10.15 -4.19
N GLU A 175 16.60 10.46 -2.94
CA GLU A 175 15.77 9.60 -2.10
C GLU A 175 14.59 10.43 -1.56
N PRO A 176 13.32 10.06 -1.87
CA PRO A 176 12.91 9.00 -2.79
C PRO A 176 13.09 9.35 -4.28
N ARG A 177 13.23 8.33 -5.12
CA ARG A 177 13.22 8.47 -6.59
C ARG A 177 11.78 8.59 -7.10
N GLU A 178 11.54 9.59 -7.93
CA GLU A 178 10.19 9.95 -8.38
C GLU A 178 9.94 9.54 -9.82
N TYR A 179 8.66 9.33 -10.13
CA TYR A 179 8.20 8.81 -11.41
C TYR A 179 7.09 9.69 -11.99
N LYS A 180 6.99 9.69 -13.31
CA LYS A 180 5.88 10.28 -14.05
C LYS A 180 5.25 9.26 -15.00
N ILE A 181 4.02 9.55 -15.41
CA ILE A 181 3.24 8.67 -16.27
C ILE A 181 3.52 9.02 -17.74
N ARG A 182 3.62 7.98 -18.55
CA ARG A 182 3.68 8.05 -20.02
C ARG A 182 2.59 7.18 -20.60
N ILE A 183 1.85 7.73 -21.55
CA ILE A 183 0.96 6.98 -22.42
C ILE A 183 1.77 6.51 -23.61
N ILE A 184 1.76 5.21 -23.88
CA ILE A 184 2.56 4.63 -24.96
C ILE A 184 1.91 4.93 -26.31
N ASP A 185 0.61 4.64 -26.45
CA ASP A 185 -0.14 4.88 -27.69
C ASP A 185 -0.80 6.26 -27.69
N LEU A 186 -0.21 7.22 -28.39
CA LEU A 186 -0.79 8.56 -28.57
C LEU A 186 -1.93 8.61 -29.61
N LYS A 187 -2.20 7.51 -30.32
CA LYS A 187 -3.37 7.39 -31.21
C LYS A 187 -4.52 6.66 -30.53
N TRP A 188 -4.38 6.38 -29.23
CA TRP A 188 -5.38 5.64 -28.47
C TRP A 188 -6.72 6.38 -28.43
N ASN A 189 -7.77 5.71 -28.91
CA ASN A 189 -9.11 6.30 -29.06
C ASN A 189 -9.80 6.69 -27.74
N LYS A 190 -9.21 6.35 -26.59
CA LYS A 190 -9.70 6.77 -25.27
C LYS A 190 -9.05 8.03 -24.73
N LEU A 191 -8.02 8.61 -25.38
CA LEU A 191 -7.29 9.77 -24.86
C LEU A 191 -8.19 10.94 -24.42
N GLY A 192 -9.15 11.33 -25.27
CA GLY A 192 -10.09 12.41 -24.96
C GLY A 192 -11.25 12.02 -24.05
N LYS A 193 -11.37 10.75 -23.66
CA LYS A 193 -12.46 10.21 -22.84
C LYS A 193 -12.12 10.32 -21.35
N PRO A 194 -13.12 10.50 -20.48
CA PRO A 194 -12.91 10.46 -19.03
C PRO A 194 -12.40 9.07 -18.61
N ILE A 195 -11.53 9.04 -17.60
CA ILE A 195 -11.01 7.79 -17.00
C ILE A 195 -12.15 6.99 -16.36
N HIS A 196 -13.12 7.69 -15.78
CA HIS A 196 -14.30 7.12 -15.14
C HIS A 196 -15.47 8.11 -15.27
N PRO A 197 -16.73 7.68 -15.41
CA PRO A 197 -17.87 8.60 -15.63
C PRO A 197 -18.03 9.69 -14.55
N TRP A 198 -17.53 9.41 -13.35
CA TRP A 198 -17.63 10.28 -12.18
C TRP A 198 -16.35 11.07 -11.91
N VAL A 199 -15.39 11.03 -12.83
CA VAL A 199 -14.09 11.69 -12.72
C VAL A 199 -13.89 12.55 -13.95
N GLU A 200 -13.74 13.86 -13.74
CA GLU A 200 -13.55 14.84 -14.81
C GLU A 200 -12.25 14.62 -15.62
N MET A 201 -11.25 13.99 -15.01
CA MET A 201 -9.95 13.69 -15.60
C MET A 201 -10.05 12.75 -16.79
N LYS A 202 -9.45 13.17 -17.91
CA LYS A 202 -9.31 12.38 -19.13
C LYS A 202 -8.04 11.56 -19.12
N TRP A 203 -7.98 10.56 -19.99
CA TRP A 203 -6.78 9.77 -20.19
C TRP A 203 -5.58 10.61 -20.62
N SER A 204 -5.79 11.60 -21.50
CA SER A 204 -4.75 12.54 -21.94
C SER A 204 -4.10 13.31 -20.80
N ASP A 205 -4.84 13.58 -19.73
CA ASP A 205 -4.37 14.38 -18.59
C ASP A 205 -3.36 13.62 -17.71
N LEU A 206 -3.20 12.31 -17.94
CA LEU A 206 -2.18 11.51 -17.28
C LEU A 206 -0.81 11.65 -17.93
N GLN A 207 -0.72 12.10 -19.19
CA GLN A 207 0.57 12.27 -19.86
C GLN A 207 1.45 13.27 -19.10
N ASP A 208 2.71 12.90 -18.85
CA ASP A 208 3.68 13.68 -18.06
C ASP A 208 3.32 13.90 -16.59
N ARG A 209 2.19 13.39 -16.11
CA ARG A 209 1.75 13.64 -14.75
C ARG A 209 2.62 12.84 -13.78
N ARG A 210 3.25 13.53 -12.82
CA ARG A 210 4.02 12.90 -11.72
C ARG A 210 3.12 11.97 -10.88
N VAL A 211 3.66 10.86 -10.42
CA VAL A 211 2.98 9.96 -9.46
C VAL A 211 3.15 10.53 -8.05
N GLU A 212 2.07 10.56 -7.26
CA GLU A 212 2.09 11.14 -5.92
C GLU A 212 1.95 10.06 -4.85
N PHE A 213 3.01 9.82 -4.09
CA PHE A 213 3.00 8.91 -2.95
C PHE A 213 2.88 9.69 -1.65
N LEU A 214 2.04 9.22 -0.71
CA LEU A 214 1.86 9.86 0.60
C LEU A 214 3.03 9.63 1.57
N THR A 215 3.87 8.64 1.29
CA THR A 215 5.03 8.29 2.11
C THR A 215 6.30 8.29 1.25
N PRO A 216 7.50 8.27 1.86
CA PRO A 216 8.75 8.07 1.11
C PRO A 216 8.90 6.67 0.49
N PHE A 217 8.00 5.72 0.77
CA PHE A 217 8.10 4.37 0.23
C PHE A 217 7.88 4.38 -1.29
N ARG A 218 8.71 3.66 -2.03
CA ARG A 218 8.61 3.46 -3.47
C ARG A 218 8.74 1.98 -3.81
N PRO A 219 8.13 1.51 -4.92
CA PRO A 219 8.48 0.21 -5.47
C PRO A 219 9.99 0.12 -5.79
N ARG A 220 10.51 -1.11 -5.85
CA ARG A 220 11.90 -1.33 -6.30
C ARG A 220 12.04 -0.94 -7.76
N GLU A 221 13.11 -0.23 -8.06
CA GLU A 221 13.40 0.30 -9.39
C GLU A 221 13.54 -0.79 -10.45
N ARG A 222 14.12 -1.94 -10.09
CA ARG A 222 14.26 -3.06 -11.02
C ARG A 222 12.91 -3.64 -11.47
N TYR A 223 11.89 -3.62 -10.61
CA TYR A 223 10.55 -4.09 -10.96
C TYR A 223 9.82 -3.04 -11.79
N MET A 224 10.02 -1.75 -11.48
CA MET A 224 9.53 -0.65 -12.32
C MET A 224 10.12 -0.71 -13.74
N TYR A 225 11.44 -0.93 -13.85
CA TYR A 225 12.12 -1.06 -15.13
C TYR A 225 11.65 -2.29 -15.90
N PHE A 226 11.53 -3.44 -15.23
CA PHE A 226 10.98 -4.64 -15.86
C PHE A 226 9.57 -4.42 -16.40
N HIS A 227 8.68 -3.84 -15.57
CA HIS A 227 7.32 -3.53 -16.00
C HIS A 227 7.34 -2.63 -17.24
N TYR A 228 8.12 -1.55 -17.23
CA TYR A 228 8.29 -0.67 -18.40
C TYR A 228 8.72 -1.45 -19.65
N CYS A 229 9.76 -2.28 -19.57
CA CYS A 229 10.22 -3.08 -20.70
C CYS A 229 9.13 -4.00 -21.24
N ILE A 230 8.43 -4.72 -20.37
CA ILE A 230 7.35 -5.63 -20.78
C ILE A 230 6.21 -4.86 -21.45
N GLN A 231 5.80 -3.70 -20.93
CA GLN A 231 4.73 -2.92 -21.54
C GLN A 231 5.11 -2.35 -22.91
N ILE A 232 6.36 -1.93 -23.09
CA ILE A 232 6.85 -1.51 -24.40
C ILE A 232 6.88 -2.69 -25.38
N LEU A 233 7.33 -3.87 -24.94
CA LEU A 233 7.33 -5.07 -25.77
C LEU A 233 5.92 -5.52 -26.15
N GLN A 234 4.97 -5.47 -25.22
CA GLN A 234 3.56 -5.76 -25.50
C GLN A 234 2.99 -4.81 -26.56
N TYR A 235 3.29 -3.51 -26.46
CA TYR A 235 2.85 -2.52 -27.45
C TYR A 235 3.46 -2.74 -28.84
N ILE A 236 4.76 -3.05 -28.91
CA ILE A 236 5.47 -3.21 -30.20
C ILE A 236 5.03 -4.49 -30.94
N TRP A 237 4.64 -5.53 -30.20
CA TRP A 237 4.24 -6.83 -30.78
C TRP A 237 2.72 -7.00 -30.94
N GLN A 238 1.93 -5.93 -30.85
CA GLN A 238 0.52 -5.89 -31.26
C GLN A 238 0.38 -5.65 -32.76
#